data_AF-A0A958LGF6-F1
#
_entry.id   AF-A0A958LGF6-F1
#
_cell.length_a   1.000
_cell.length_b   1.000
_cell.length_c   1.000
_cell.angle_alpha   90.00
_cell.angle_beta   90.00
_cell.angle_gamma   90.00
#
_symmetry.space_group_name_H-M   'P 1'
#
loop_
_entity.id
_entity.type
_entity.pdbx_description
1 polymer ?
#
loop_
_entity_poly.entity_id
_entity_poly.type
_entity_poly.pdbx_seq_one_letter_code
_entity_poly.pdbx_strand_id
1 'polypeptide(L)' 'MASHYLELKTTDNTTIFVRKESVAVVEESPPSSRVEGHVKVFVAGFKFLVKGKAQEILSLLEK' A
#
# COMPACT_ATOMS: atom_id res chain seq x y z
N MET A 1 -4.66 -2.89 -21.42
CA MET A 1 -3.36 -3.36 -20.91
C MET A 1 -3.38 -3.15 -19.41
N ALA A 2 -3.57 -4.20 -18.62
CA ALA A 2 -3.59 -4.07 -17.16
C ALA A 2 -2.18 -3.70 -16.69
N SER A 3 -2.04 -2.58 -16.00
CA SER A 3 -0.78 -2.13 -15.43
C SER A 3 -0.29 -3.21 -14.47
N HIS A 4 0.77 -3.94 -14.82
CA HIS A 4 1.41 -4.94 -13.95
C HIS A 4 1.92 -4.33 -12.63
N TYR A 5 2.00 -3.00 -12.57
CA TYR A 5 2.47 -2.21 -11.45
C TYR A 5 1.32 -1.45 -10.78
N LEU A 6 1.38 -1.42 -9.47
CA LEU A 6 0.56 -0.67 -8.54
C LEU A 6 1.34 0.58 -8.14
N GLU A 7 0.79 1.76 -8.46
CA GLU A 7 1.34 3.03 -8.04
C GLU A 7 0.81 3.38 -6.65
N LEU A 8 1.70 3.49 -5.67
CA LEU A 8 1.35 3.79 -4.28
C LEU A 8 2.12 5.00 -3.78
N LYS A 9 1.43 5.87 -3.03
CA LYS A 9 2.04 7.05 -2.43
C LYS A 9 2.28 6.82 -0.94
N THR A 10 3.55 6.83 -0.56
CA THR A 10 3.98 6.57 0.82
C THR A 10 3.68 7.73 1.77
N THR A 11 3.76 7.48 3.07
CA THR A 11 3.63 8.51 4.12
C THR A 11 4.67 9.62 3.97
N ASP A 12 5.85 9.29 3.45
CA ASP A 12 6.98 10.20 3.20
C ASP A 12 6.83 10.96 1.87
N ASN A 13 5.62 10.99 1.30
CA ASN A 13 5.30 11.68 0.05
C ASN A 13 6.07 11.16 -1.17
N THR A 14 6.66 9.95 -1.07
CA THR A 14 7.37 9.28 -2.16
C THR A 14 6.44 8.32 -2.90
N THR A 15 6.45 8.33 -4.23
CA THR A 15 5.70 7.38 -5.04
C THR A 15 6.54 6.13 -5.31
N ILE A 16 5.97 4.96 -5.05
CA ILE A 16 6.56 3.66 -5.33
C ILE A 16 5.72 2.91 -6.35
N PHE A 17 6.40 2.12 -7.20
CA PHE A 17 5.77 1.26 -8.19
C PHE A 17 6.02 -0.20 -7.79
N VAL A 18 4.96 -0.89 -7.40
CA VAL A 18 5.02 -2.23 -6.84
C VAL A 18 4.39 -3.19 -7.83
N ARG A 19 5.05 -4.31 -8.16
CA ARG A 19 4.39 -5.34 -8.97
C ARG A 19 3.25 -5.97 -8.16
N LYS A 20 2.05 -6.06 -8.75
CA LYS A 20 0.87 -6.61 -8.05
C LYS A 20 1.12 -8.03 -7.51
N GLU A 21 1.79 -8.86 -8.30
CA GLU A 21 2.17 -10.24 -7.95
C GLU A 21 3.16 -10.36 -6.78
N SER A 22 3.88 -9.28 -6.46
CA SER A 22 4.87 -9.25 -5.38
C SER A 22 4.27 -8.78 -4.05
N VAL A 23 3.02 -8.31 -4.04
CA VAL A 23 2.32 -7.90 -2.81
C VAL A 23 1.87 -9.16 -2.08
N ALA A 24 2.42 -9.37 -0.89
CA ALA A 24 2.08 -10.53 -0.06
C ALA A 24 0.89 -10.23 0.85
N VAL A 25 0.94 -9.08 1.54
CA VAL A 25 -0.04 -8.73 2.59
C VAL A 25 -0.26 -7.22 2.60
N VAL A 26 -1.50 -6.81 2.88
CA VAL A 26 -1.90 -5.42 3.12
C VAL A 26 -2.54 -5.34 4.51
N GLU A 27 -1.96 -4.55 5.42
CA GLU A 27 -2.49 -4.37 6.78
C GLU A 27 -2.86 -2.89 7.04
N GLU A 28 -4.04 -2.65 7.59
CA GLU A 28 -4.42 -1.31 8.03
C GLU A 28 -3.90 -1.05 9.45
N SER A 29 -3.18 0.06 9.63
CA SER A 29 -2.79 0.54 10.96
C SER A 29 -3.73 1.67 11.35
N PRO A 30 -4.65 1.44 12.31
CA PRO A 30 -5.66 2.42 12.67
C PRO A 30 -5.01 3.69 13.23
N PRO A 31 -5.62 4.86 12.99
CA PRO A 31 -5.15 6.10 13.57
C PRO A 31 -5.17 6.01 15.10
N SER A 32 -4.12 6.51 15.73
CA SER A 32 -4.06 6.69 17.18
C SER A 32 -4.11 8.18 17.50
N SER A 33 -4.20 8.54 18.79
CA SER A 33 -4.16 9.95 19.23
C SER A 33 -2.88 10.69 18.83
N ARG A 34 -1.84 10.00 18.35
CA ARG A 34 -0.52 10.56 18.02
C ARG A 34 -0.07 10.34 16.59
N VAL A 35 -0.67 9.39 15.88
CA VAL A 35 -0.20 8.96 14.56
C VAL A 35 -1.40 8.83 13.63
N GLU A 36 -1.30 9.49 12.47
CA GLU A 36 -2.26 9.37 11.39
C GLU A 36 -2.30 7.92 10.89
N GLY A 37 -3.50 7.42 10.62
CA GLY A 37 -3.69 6.04 10.14
C GLY A 37 -2.96 5.82 8.82
N HIS A 38 -2.35 4.65 8.65
CA HIS A 38 -1.60 4.31 7.43
C HIS A 38 -1.79 2.84 7.09
N VAL A 39 -1.57 2.50 5.82
CA VAL A 39 -1.61 1.12 5.35
C VAL A 39 -0.19 0.60 5.21
N LYS A 40 0.07 -0.59 5.75
CA LYS A 40 1.33 -1.33 5.55
C LYS A 40 1.14 -2.24 4.35
N VAL A 41 1.96 -2.06 3.34
CA VAL A 41 2.01 -2.93 2.16
C VAL A 41 3.32 -3.72 2.21
N PHE A 42 3.19 -5.04 2.28
CA PHE A 42 4.34 -5.95 2.32
C PHE A 42 4.63 -6.50 0.92
N VAL A 43 5.86 -6.27 0.45
CA VAL A 43 6.29 -6.59 -0.90
C VAL A 43 7.66 -7.25 -0.84
N ALA A 44 7.77 -8.53 -1.24
CA ALA A 44 9.05 -9.25 -1.35
C ALA A 44 9.99 -9.09 -0.13
N GLY A 45 9.44 -9.06 1.10
CA GLY A 45 10.21 -8.88 2.34
C GLY A 45 10.41 -7.44 2.81
N PHE A 46 9.98 -6.44 2.03
CA PHE A 46 9.97 -5.03 2.41
C PHE A 46 8.59 -4.59 2.89
N LYS A 47 8.56 -3.58 3.76
CA LYS A 47 7.33 -2.97 4.28
C LYS A 47 7.27 -1.50 3.87
N PHE A 48 6.21 -1.11 3.18
CA PHE A 48 5.94 0.27 2.81
C PHE A 48 4.76 0.82 3.60
N LEU A 49 4.89 2.04 4.10
CA LEU A 49 3.80 2.76 4.77
C LEU A 49 3.15 3.69 3.75
N VAL A 50 1.87 3.49 3.49
CA VAL A 50 1.11 4.12 2.40
C VAL A 50 -0.04 4.92 3.01
N LYS A 51 -0.30 6.12 2.45
CA LYS A 51 -1.46 6.93 2.84
C LYS A 51 -2.70 6.38 2.14
N GLY A 52 -3.80 6.25 2.88
CA GLY A 52 -5.10 5.83 2.32
C GLY A 52 -5.77 4.73 3.14
N LYS A 53 -6.77 4.08 2.53
CA LYS A 53 -7.51 2.96 3.12
C LYS A 53 -7.06 1.64 2.51
N ALA A 54 -6.99 0.59 3.32
CA ALA A 54 -6.58 -0.73 2.83
C ALA A 54 -7.51 -1.24 1.71
N GLN A 55 -8.79 -0.92 1.78
CA GLN A 55 -9.80 -1.37 0.81
C GLN A 55 -9.61 -0.77 -0.60
N GLU A 56 -9.07 0.45 -0.70
CA GLU A 56 -8.73 1.06 -1.98
C GLU A 56 -7.56 0.32 -2.64
N ILE A 57 -6.55 -0.05 -1.86
CA ILE A 57 -5.37 -0.79 -2.32
C ILE A 57 -5.76 -2.22 -2.76
N LEU A 58 -6.63 -2.88 -1.99
CA LEU A 58 -7.16 -4.20 -2.35
C LEU A 58 -7.95 -4.16 -3.66
N SER A 59 -8.79 -3.14 -3.84
CA SER A 59 -9.56 -2.94 -5.09
C SER A 59 -8.67 -2.74 -6.32
N LEU A 60 -7.46 -2.18 -6.13
CA LEU A 60 -6.48 -2.00 -7.21
C LEU A 60 -5.70 -3.29 -7.51
N LEU A 61 -5.61 -4.22 -6.57
CA LEU A 61 -4.98 -5.53 -6.76
C LEU A 61 -5.88 -6.52 -7.50
N GLU A 62 -7.20 -6.43 -7.30
CA GLU A 62 -8.18 -7.33 -7.95
C GLU A 62 -8.49 -6.97 -9.43
N LYS A 63 -8.18 -5.75 -9.86
CA LYS A 63 -8.34 -5.27 -11.25
C LYS A 63 -7.14 -5.58 -12.14
#